data_AF-A0A357MXY8-F1
#
_entry.id   AF-A0A357MXY8-F1
#
_cell.length_a   1.000
_cell.length_b   1.000
_cell.length_c   1.000
_cell.angle_alpha   90.00
_cell.angle_beta   90.00
_cell.angle_gamma   90.00
#
_symmetry.space_group_name_H-M   'P 1'
#
loop_
_entity.id
_entity.type
_entity.pdbx_description
1 polymer ?
#
loop_
_entity_poly.entity_id
_entity_poly.type
_entity_poly.pdbx_seq_one_letter_code
_entity_poly.pdbx_strand_id
1 'polypeptide(L)'
;MNADDALSAPFDWQDLPSGRARFNGLVRGAEQIGHDSFAVDCNGEELFGGLQRVFLGNGNDFNIEVVAFGYRQASHLGLRDPGGARLFSASGALVLQQVIAELIAAGAGWVQRPRLLVEHPGARFQGQVSFKPGWLGLAEAEGQTRVS
;
A
#
# COMPACT_ATOMS: atom_id res chain seq x y z
N MET A 1 -21.21 10.92 23.39
CA MET A 1 -20.30 10.54 22.28
C MET A 1 -21.12 9.69 21.33
N ASN A 2 -21.44 10.22 20.15
CA ASN A 2 -22.36 9.60 19.20
C ASN A 2 -21.65 8.49 18.44
N ALA A 3 -22.31 7.35 18.26
CA ALA A 3 -21.81 6.17 17.57
C ALA A 3 -21.66 6.35 16.03
N ASP A 4 -21.75 7.58 15.54
CA ASP A 4 -21.76 7.96 14.12
C ASP A 4 -20.41 8.52 13.64
N ASP A 5 -19.49 8.85 14.56
CA ASP A 5 -18.18 9.45 14.24
C ASP A 5 -17.11 8.41 13.87
N ALA A 6 -17.38 7.13 14.09
CA ALA A 6 -16.45 6.02 13.83
C ALA A 6 -16.69 5.31 12.48
N LEU A 7 -17.43 5.94 11.56
CA LEU A 7 -17.48 5.52 10.16
C LEU A 7 -16.22 6.07 9.46
N SER A 8 -15.08 5.51 9.85
CA SER A 8 -13.75 5.88 9.34
C SER A 8 -13.82 6.11 7.84
N ALA A 9 -13.70 7.36 7.40
CA ALA A 9 -13.66 7.65 5.99
C ALA A 9 -12.45 6.89 5.44
N PRO A 10 -12.60 6.10 4.36
CA PRO A 10 -11.52 5.23 3.92
C PRO A 10 -10.23 5.99 3.58
N PHE A 11 -10.34 7.30 3.41
CA PHE A 11 -9.26 8.20 3.01
C PHE A 11 -8.64 9.02 4.15
N ASP A 12 -9.13 8.86 5.39
CA ASP A 12 -8.53 9.46 6.58
C ASP A 12 -7.43 8.57 7.19
N TRP A 13 -6.51 9.20 7.92
CA TRP A 13 -5.43 8.52 8.63
C TRP A 13 -5.94 7.56 9.69
N GLN A 14 -5.46 6.32 9.63
CA GLN A 14 -5.75 5.24 10.57
C GLN A 14 -4.52 4.96 11.43
N ASP A 15 -4.69 4.96 12.75
CA ASP A 15 -3.68 4.48 13.69
C ASP A 15 -3.79 2.96 13.79
N LEU A 16 -2.75 2.26 13.33
CA LEU A 16 -2.63 0.81 13.26
C LEU A 16 -1.61 0.33 14.31
N PRO A 17 -1.64 -0.94 14.73
CA PRO A 17 -0.69 -1.46 15.72
C PRO A 17 0.79 -1.21 15.37
N SER A 18 1.14 -1.28 14.07
CA SER A 18 2.52 -1.17 13.61
C SER A 18 2.90 0.22 13.10
N GLY A 19 1.97 1.16 13.02
CA GLY A 19 2.21 2.48 12.41
C GLY A 19 0.92 3.18 11.99
N ARG A 20 1.03 4.20 11.14
CA ARG A 20 -0.12 5.00 10.70
C ARG A 20 -0.22 5.01 9.18
N ALA A 21 -1.41 4.77 8.64
CA ALA A 21 -1.62 4.68 7.19
C ALA A 21 -3.04 5.08 6.77
N ARG A 22 -3.25 5.37 5.50
CA ARG A 22 -4.58 5.64 4.91
C ARG A 22 -4.68 5.14 3.49
N PHE A 23 -5.89 4.83 3.02
CA PHE A 23 -6.09 4.75 1.57
C PHE A 23 -6.07 6.17 0.99
N ASN A 24 -5.62 6.27 -0.25
CA ASN A 24 -5.55 7.55 -0.96
C ASN A 24 -6.40 7.52 -2.25
N GLY A 25 -7.17 6.45 -2.44
CA GLY A 25 -8.09 6.29 -3.56
C GLY A 25 -7.40 6.08 -4.89
N LEU A 26 -8.13 6.34 -5.97
CA LEU A 26 -7.65 6.18 -7.33
C LEU A 26 -6.82 7.41 -7.74
N VAL A 27 -5.52 7.23 -7.91
CA VAL A 27 -4.61 8.26 -8.39
C VAL A 27 -4.25 7.99 -9.83
N ARG A 28 -4.37 9.02 -10.68
CA ARG A 28 -3.87 8.95 -12.05
C ARG A 28 -2.39 9.28 -12.04
N GLY A 29 -1.57 8.26 -12.30
CA GLY A 29 -0.12 8.41 -12.44
C GLY A 29 0.25 9.11 -13.76
N ALA A 30 1.55 9.23 -14.02
CA ALA A 30 2.07 9.83 -15.26
C ALA A 30 1.58 9.10 -16.53
N GLU A 31 1.31 7.79 -16.45
CA GLU A 31 0.75 6.98 -17.53
C GLU A 31 -0.77 7.15 -17.71
N GLN A 32 -1.41 8.00 -16.91
CA GLN A 32 -2.86 8.25 -16.87
C GLN A 32 -3.73 7.01 -16.57
N ILE A 33 -3.10 5.88 -16.28
CA ILE A 33 -3.76 4.71 -15.71
C ILE A 33 -4.07 5.04 -14.24
N GLY A 34 -5.28 4.71 -13.82
CA GLY A 34 -5.68 4.88 -12.43
C GLY A 34 -5.09 3.77 -11.58
N HIS A 35 -4.31 4.13 -10.56
CA HIS A 35 -3.74 3.23 -9.58
C HIS A 35 -4.49 3.40 -8.26
N ASP A 36 -5.01 2.30 -7.70
CA ASP A 36 -5.45 2.32 -6.32
C ASP A 36 -4.22 2.55 -5.43
N SER A 37 -4.31 3.54 -4.54
CA SER A 37 -3.16 4.03 -3.79
C SER A 37 -3.42 4.09 -2.29
N PHE A 38 -2.33 4.11 -1.53
CA PHE A 38 -2.31 4.30 -0.09
C PHE A 38 -1.14 5.20 0.30
N ALA A 39 -1.16 5.66 1.55
CA ALA A 39 -0.07 6.40 2.15
C ALA A 39 0.24 5.86 3.55
N VAL A 40 1.52 5.92 3.94
CA VAL A 40 2.02 5.55 5.27
C VAL A 40 2.78 6.74 5.84
N ASP A 41 2.60 7.00 7.14
CA ASP A 41 3.44 7.94 7.88
C ASP A 41 4.77 7.26 8.24
N CYS A 42 5.87 7.83 7.74
CA CYS A 42 7.22 7.35 7.98
C CYS A 42 8.01 8.43 8.72
N ASN A 43 7.79 8.53 10.03
CA ASN A 43 8.38 9.54 10.92
C ASN A 43 7.98 10.97 10.54
N GLY A 44 6.68 11.20 10.30
CA GLY A 44 6.14 12.51 9.91
C GLY A 44 6.28 12.84 8.42
N GLU A 45 6.85 11.94 7.62
CA GLU A 45 6.80 12.01 6.16
C GLU A 45 5.68 11.11 5.62
N GLU A 46 4.77 11.67 4.84
CA GLU A 46 3.76 10.90 4.09
C GLU A 46 4.39 10.30 2.83
N LEU A 47 4.41 8.96 2.77
CA LEU A 47 4.93 8.22 1.62
C LEU A 47 3.86 7.36 0.98
N PHE A 48 3.79 7.41 -0.35
CA PHE A 48 2.74 6.82 -1.16
C PHE A 48 3.19 5.49 -1.78
N GLY A 49 2.22 4.59 -1.92
CA GLY A 49 2.36 3.32 -2.63
C GLY A 49 1.13 2.96 -3.45
N GLY A 50 1.30 1.95 -4.30
CA GLY A 50 0.29 1.44 -5.23
C GLY A 50 -0.15 0.03 -4.88
N LEU A 51 -1.43 -0.25 -5.11
CA LEU A 51 -2.10 -1.52 -4.89
C LEU A 51 -2.71 -2.02 -6.19
N GLN A 52 -2.75 -3.34 -6.36
CA GLN A 52 -3.53 -3.98 -7.42
C GLN A 52 -4.22 -5.24 -6.92
N ARG A 53 -5.29 -5.64 -7.61
CA ARG A 53 -5.91 -6.94 -7.42
C ARG A 53 -5.15 -8.00 -8.22
N VAL A 54 -4.88 -9.13 -7.59
CA VAL A 54 -4.37 -10.34 -8.26
C VAL A 54 -5.44 -11.41 -8.17
N PHE A 55 -6.04 -11.75 -9.31
CA PHE A 55 -7.08 -12.77 -9.39
C PHE A 55 -6.48 -14.18 -9.28
N LEU A 56 -7.15 -15.03 -8.51
CA LEU A 56 -6.80 -16.43 -8.33
C LEU A 56 -7.20 -17.24 -9.56
N GLY A 57 -6.71 -18.49 -9.65
CA GLY A 57 -6.94 -19.37 -10.80
C GLY A 57 -8.41 -19.70 -11.07
N ASN A 58 -9.32 -19.40 -10.13
CA ASN A 58 -10.77 -19.50 -10.34
C ASN A 58 -11.37 -18.31 -11.12
N GLY A 59 -10.55 -17.31 -11.48
CA GLY A 59 -10.92 -16.16 -12.31
C GLY A 59 -11.81 -15.13 -11.62
N ASN A 60 -12.03 -15.29 -10.31
CA ASN A 60 -13.14 -14.69 -9.60
C ASN A 60 -12.65 -14.08 -8.29
N ASP A 61 -12.07 -14.90 -7.44
CA ASP A 61 -11.51 -14.46 -6.18
C ASP A 61 -10.20 -13.71 -6.40
N PHE A 62 -9.89 -12.78 -5.50
CA PHE A 62 -8.70 -11.95 -5.61
C PHE A 62 -7.99 -11.76 -4.27
N ASN A 63 -6.70 -11.49 -4.38
CA ASN A 63 -5.85 -10.99 -3.33
C ASN A 63 -5.37 -9.58 -3.68
N ILE A 64 -4.70 -8.91 -2.75
CA ILE A 64 -4.08 -7.62 -3.00
C ILE A 64 -2.57 -7.80 -3.16
N GLU A 65 -2.00 -7.18 -4.19
CA GLU A 65 -0.56 -7.06 -4.34
C GLU A 65 -0.13 -5.60 -4.23
N VAL A 66 0.91 -5.36 -3.44
CA VAL A 66 1.60 -4.08 -3.36
C VAL A 66 2.64 -4.02 -4.48
N VAL A 67 2.52 -3.02 -5.36
CA VAL A 67 3.31 -2.96 -6.60
C VAL A 67 4.45 -1.95 -6.55
N ALA A 68 4.33 -0.93 -5.69
CA ALA A 68 5.34 0.10 -5.49
C ALA A 68 5.10 0.83 -4.16
N PHE A 69 6.16 1.34 -3.54
CA PHE A 69 6.08 2.18 -2.35
C PHE A 69 7.30 3.10 -2.22
N GLY A 70 7.12 4.21 -1.50
CA GLY A 70 8.19 5.10 -1.07
C GLY A 70 8.22 6.46 -1.76
N TYR A 71 7.18 6.82 -2.51
CA TYR A 71 7.12 8.09 -3.22
C TYR A 71 6.62 9.21 -2.32
N ARG A 72 7.21 10.41 -2.43
CA ARG A 72 6.70 11.61 -1.73
C ARG A 72 5.47 12.23 -2.40
N GLN A 73 5.14 11.80 -3.61
CA GLN A 73 3.99 12.30 -4.37
C GLN A 73 3.25 11.13 -4.98
N ALA A 74 1.93 11.08 -4.78
CA ALA A 74 1.10 10.00 -5.33
C ALA A 74 1.08 9.98 -6.87
N SER A 75 1.26 11.13 -7.53
CA SER A 75 1.37 11.25 -8.98
C SER A 75 2.56 10.51 -9.59
N HIS A 76 3.55 10.14 -8.76
CA HIS A 76 4.71 9.36 -9.20
C HIS A 76 4.45 7.85 -9.27
N LEU A 77 3.28 7.38 -8.82
CA LEU A 77 2.86 6.00 -9.04
C LEU A 77 2.79 5.70 -10.55
N GLY A 78 3.31 4.55 -10.98
CA GLY A 78 3.39 4.15 -12.38
C GLY A 78 4.67 4.57 -13.13
N LEU A 79 5.49 5.44 -12.53
CA LEU A 79 6.81 5.75 -13.11
C LEU A 79 7.75 4.54 -12.96
N ARG A 80 8.34 4.11 -14.09
CA ARG A 80 9.25 2.96 -14.15
C ARG A 80 10.54 3.17 -13.36
N ASP A 81 10.98 4.42 -13.26
CA ASP A 81 12.23 4.78 -12.61
C ASP A 81 12.20 6.23 -12.10
N PRO A 82 11.59 6.49 -10.95
CA PRO A 82 11.70 7.78 -10.30
C PRO A 82 12.87 7.67 -9.32
N GLY A 83 13.95 8.41 -9.53
CA GLY A 83 14.99 8.62 -8.50
C GLY A 83 14.48 9.31 -7.21
N GLY A 84 13.19 9.16 -6.86
CA GLY A 84 12.50 9.73 -5.72
C GLY A 84 11.72 8.72 -4.87
N ALA A 85 11.81 7.40 -5.11
CA ALA A 85 11.42 6.42 -4.09
C ALA A 85 12.45 6.42 -2.96
N ARG A 86 11.97 6.52 -1.72
CA ARG A 86 12.81 6.39 -0.53
C ARG A 86 13.34 4.96 -0.42
N LEU A 87 14.60 4.83 -0.01
CA LEU A 87 15.21 3.55 0.34
C LEU A 87 15.00 3.22 1.82
N PHE A 88 14.83 1.93 2.12
CA PHE A 88 14.56 1.44 3.47
C PHE A 88 15.52 0.33 3.87
N SER A 89 15.78 0.20 5.18
CA SER A 89 16.49 -0.96 5.70
C SER A 89 15.62 -2.22 5.59
N ALA A 90 16.24 -3.40 5.60
CA ALA A 90 15.52 -4.66 5.59
C ALA A 90 14.55 -4.79 6.79
N SER A 91 14.95 -4.32 7.98
CA SER A 91 14.06 -4.32 9.15
C SER A 91 12.91 -3.32 8.99
N GLY A 92 13.16 -2.14 8.42
CA GLY A 92 12.11 -1.17 8.11
C GLY A 92 11.10 -1.71 7.09
N ALA A 93 11.57 -2.49 6.11
CA ALA A 93 10.70 -3.15 5.15
C ALA A 93 9.68 -4.08 5.82
N LEU A 94 10.10 -4.87 6.82
CA LEU A 94 9.21 -5.77 7.56
C LEU A 94 8.12 -5.00 8.32
N VAL A 95 8.47 -3.89 8.96
CA VAL A 95 7.49 -3.02 9.64
C VAL A 95 6.49 -2.44 8.64
N LEU A 96 6.96 -1.95 7.50
CA LEU A 96 6.10 -1.40 6.46
C LEU A 96 5.15 -2.45 5.88
N GLN A 97 5.63 -3.68 5.68
CA GLN A 97 4.76 -4.78 5.25
C GLN A 97 3.62 -5.02 6.25
N GLN A 98 3.94 -4.97 7.54
CA GLN A 98 2.95 -5.16 8.59
C GLN A 98 1.92 -4.03 8.63
N VAL A 99 2.35 -2.76 8.56
CA VAL A 99 1.44 -1.60 8.51
C VAL A 99 0.49 -1.69 7.31
N ILE A 100 1.01 -2.03 6.12
CA ILE A 100 0.20 -2.10 4.91
C ILE A 100 -0.81 -3.25 4.99
N ALA A 101 -0.40 -4.41 5.52
CA ALA A 101 -1.30 -5.53 5.73
C ALA A 101 -2.42 -5.20 6.74
N GLU A 102 -2.08 -4.53 7.85
CA GLU A 102 -3.04 -4.04 8.85
C GLU A 102 -4.04 -3.05 8.25
N LEU A 103 -3.58 -2.10 7.40
CA LEU A 103 -4.46 -1.17 6.69
C LEU A 103 -5.47 -1.90 5.79
N ILE A 104 -4.99 -2.87 4.99
CA ILE A 104 -5.84 -3.63 4.07
C ILE A 104 -6.87 -4.47 4.85
N ALA A 105 -6.45 -5.11 5.93
CA ALA A 105 -7.33 -5.86 6.81
C ALA A 105 -8.41 -4.98 7.45
N ALA A 106 -8.03 -3.80 7.96
CA ALA A 106 -8.97 -2.82 8.50
C ALA A 106 -9.98 -2.36 7.42
N GLY A 107 -9.47 -2.00 6.24
CA GLY A 107 -10.28 -1.57 5.10
C GLY A 107 -11.29 -2.61 4.62
N ALA A 108 -10.96 -3.89 4.72
CA ALA A 108 -11.87 -4.99 4.38
C ALA A 108 -13.04 -5.12 5.38
N GLY A 109 -12.84 -4.70 6.62
CA GLY A 109 -13.86 -4.71 7.67
C GLY A 109 -14.84 -3.53 7.63
N TRP A 110 -14.57 -2.48 6.83
CA TRP A 110 -15.43 -1.30 6.79
C TRP A 110 -16.73 -1.52 6.02
N VAL A 111 -17.76 -0.76 6.41
CA VAL A 111 -19.05 -0.69 5.68
C VAL A 111 -18.83 -0.06 4.30
N GLN A 112 -18.14 1.09 4.26
CA GLN A 112 -17.72 1.74 3.02
C GLN A 112 -16.29 1.36 2.69
N ARG A 113 -16.12 0.27 1.92
CA ARG A 113 -14.81 -0.25 1.56
C ARG A 113 -14.13 0.61 0.49
N PRO A 114 -12.79 0.72 0.50
CA PRO A 114 -12.02 1.22 -0.64
C PRO A 114 -12.36 0.43 -1.90
N ARG A 115 -12.36 1.09 -3.07
CA ARG A 115 -12.73 0.48 -4.35
C ARG A 115 -12.02 -0.85 -4.59
N LEU A 116 -10.71 -0.94 -4.34
CA LEU A 116 -9.93 -2.16 -4.52
C LEU A 116 -10.42 -3.35 -3.67
N LEU A 117 -11.18 -3.12 -2.59
CA LEU A 117 -11.72 -4.14 -1.67
C LEU A 117 -13.23 -4.36 -1.84
N VAL A 118 -13.88 -3.65 -2.76
CA VAL A 118 -15.30 -3.88 -3.09
C VAL A 118 -15.44 -5.22 -3.82
N GLU A 119 -16.18 -6.14 -3.20
CA GLU A 119 -16.52 -7.44 -3.75
C GLU A 119 -17.67 -7.29 -4.76
N HIS A 120 -17.65 -8.12 -5.81
CA HIS A 120 -18.74 -8.21 -6.78
C HIS A 120 -19.36 -9.61 -6.73
N PRO A 121 -20.58 -9.83 -7.25
CA PRO A 121 -21.14 -11.17 -7.37
C PRO A 121 -20.16 -12.08 -8.13
N GLY A 122 -19.54 -13.01 -7.41
CA GLY A 122 -18.52 -13.92 -7.94
C GLY A 122 -17.06 -13.55 -7.60
N ALA A 123 -16.75 -12.37 -7.09
CA ALA A 123 -15.37 -11.97 -6.77
C ALA A 123 -15.19 -11.57 -5.31
N ARG A 124 -14.50 -12.41 -4.53
CA ARG A 124 -14.27 -12.18 -3.09
C ARG A 124 -12.79 -11.94 -2.79
N PHE A 125 -12.55 -11.06 -1.82
CA PHE A 125 -11.21 -10.86 -1.29
C PHE A 125 -10.87 -12.01 -0.34
N GLN A 126 -9.77 -12.74 -0.61
CA GLN A 126 -9.39 -13.92 0.17
C GLN A 126 -8.49 -13.59 1.38
N GLY A 127 -8.24 -12.31 1.63
CA GLY A 127 -7.50 -11.86 2.81
C GLY A 127 -5.98 -11.88 2.67
N GLN A 128 -5.41 -12.29 1.52
CA GLN A 128 -3.96 -12.29 1.37
C GLN A 128 -3.46 -10.98 0.74
N VAL A 129 -2.33 -10.52 1.29
CA VAL A 129 -1.56 -9.39 0.77
C VAL A 129 -0.18 -9.91 0.37
N SER A 130 0.20 -9.71 -0.89
CA SER A 130 1.53 -10.03 -1.41
C SER A 130 2.29 -8.76 -1.79
N PHE A 131 3.61 -8.87 -1.87
CA PHE A 131 4.48 -7.76 -2.24
C PHE A 131 5.26 -8.14 -3.49
N LYS A 132 5.10 -7.36 -4.56
CA LYS A 132 5.78 -7.63 -5.83
C LYS A 132 7.29 -7.56 -5.66
N PRO A 133 8.11 -8.43 -6.29
CA PRO A 133 9.56 -8.28 -6.24
C PRO A 133 10.01 -6.86 -6.66
N GLY A 134 10.82 -6.21 -5.83
CA GLY A 134 11.26 -4.83 -6.06
C GLY A 134 10.22 -3.73 -5.78
N TRP A 135 9.08 -4.05 -5.17
CA TRP A 135 8.06 -3.06 -4.78
C TRP A 135 8.59 -1.95 -3.86
N LEU A 136 9.66 -2.25 -3.11
CA LEU A 136 10.30 -1.38 -2.15
C LEU A 136 11.78 -1.26 -2.48
N GLY A 137 12.28 -0.02 -2.55
CA GLY A 137 13.71 0.23 -2.63
C GLY A 137 14.39 -0.11 -1.31
N LEU A 138 15.36 -1.01 -1.33
CA LEU A 138 16.17 -1.34 -0.15
C LEU A 138 17.49 -0.58 -0.19
N ALA A 139 17.89 -0.03 0.95
CA ALA A 139 19.23 0.51 1.12
C ALA A 139 20.21 -0.67 1.15
N GLU A 140 21.30 -0.59 0.38
CA GLU A 140 22.40 -1.53 0.54
C GLU A 140 22.97 -1.37 1.96
N ALA A 141 23.21 -2.49 2.64
CA ALA A 141 23.88 -2.44 3.93
C ALA A 141 25.29 -1.85 3.71
N GLU A 142 25.60 -0.71 4.35
CA GLU A 142 26.96 -0.17 4.36
C GLU A 142 27.89 -1.21 4.99
N GLY A 143 28.57 -1.99 4.15
CA GLY A 143 29.27 -3.17 4.63
C GLY A 143 29.88 -4.04 3.54
N GLN A 144 30.32 -3.46 2.42
CA GLN A 144 31.32 -4.10 1.57
C GLN A 144 32.41 -3.07 1.29
N THR A 145 33.43 -3.05 2.15
CA THR A 145 34.74 -2.53 1.79
C THR A 145 35.11 -3.15 0.45
N ARG A 146 35.09 -2.35 -0.62
CA ARG A 146 35.82 -2.68 -1.84
C ARG A 146 37.30 -2.66 -1.47
N VAL A 147 37.80 -3.82 -1.06
CA VAL A 147 39.22 -4.11 -1.11
C VAL A 147 39.50 -4.77 -2.45
N SER A 148 40.55 -4.26 -3.10
CA SER A 148 41.15 -4.65 -4.39
C SER A 148 40.73 -3.79 -5.57
#